data_AF-S5TNK6-F1
#
_entry.id   AF-S5TNK6-F1
#
_cell.length_a   1.000
_cell.length_b   1.000
_cell.length_c   1.000
_cell.angle_alpha   90.00
_cell.angle_beta   90.00
_cell.angle_gamma   90.00
#
_symmetry.space_group_name_H-M   'P 1'
#
loop_
_entity.id
_entity.type
_entity.pdbx_description
1 polymer ?
#
loop_
_entity_poly.entity_id
_entity_poly.type
_entity_poly.pdbx_seq_one_letter_code
_entity_poly.pdbx_strand_id
1 'polypeptide(L)'
;MHNAAQHNYVISLTTEQKRRKHITEEFGKQNIPFEFFDAITPDIIEETAKKFNITFDRSSKATLCDAEIACALSHIVLWNFVLENNLDYINIFEDDIYLGENAKELLNIDYIPEDTDILKLEAHGKIIYGKCEQIKCNRNISRLKFKHTGMAGYSITAKGARYLLNNIRNKQLYLAIDTLIFDELLGKKDYKVMQLSPAICAQSFILHDENYFESSLHNGREKVHKNQIPAKPLAKIKNELIRIKKRIFGKQVPFK
;
A
#
# COMPACT_ATOMS: atom_id res chain seq x y z
N MET A 1 15.88 12.07 22.81
CA MET A 1 15.12 11.25 21.85
C MET A 1 14.23 12.21 21.08
N HIS A 2 14.53 12.47 19.81
CA HIS A 2 13.64 13.28 18.98
C HIS A 2 12.35 12.47 18.78
N ASN A 3 11.25 12.96 19.33
CA ASN A 3 9.93 12.44 19.01
C ASN A 3 9.65 12.94 17.59
N ALA A 4 9.99 12.14 16.57
CA ALA A 4 9.70 12.48 15.19
C ALA A 4 8.19 12.75 15.07
N ALA A 5 7.84 13.86 14.42
CA ALA A 5 6.44 14.20 14.22
C ALA A 5 5.76 13.09 13.42
N GLN A 6 4.58 12.67 13.85
CA GLN A 6 3.82 11.64 13.16
C GLN A 6 3.15 12.25 11.92
N HIS A 7 3.55 11.82 10.72
CA HIS A 7 2.99 12.29 9.45
C HIS A 7 2.05 11.23 8.87
N ASN A 8 0.75 11.45 8.96
CA ASN A 8 -0.26 10.53 8.43
C ASN A 8 -1.04 11.19 7.28
N TYR A 9 -1.07 10.52 6.14
CA TYR A 9 -1.79 10.97 4.95
C TYR A 9 -2.84 9.94 4.55
N VAL A 10 -4.06 10.41 4.28
CA VAL A 10 -5.14 9.58 3.77
C VAL A 10 -5.47 10.02 2.35
N ILE A 11 -5.27 9.13 1.38
CA ILE A 11 -5.59 9.38 -0.02
C ILE A 11 -7.10 9.25 -0.20
N SER A 12 -7.75 10.32 -0.66
CA SER A 12 -9.18 10.32 -0.91
C SER A 12 -9.52 11.27 -2.04
N LEU A 13 -10.50 10.93 -2.87
CA LEU A 13 -11.06 11.88 -3.84
C LEU A 13 -11.78 13.01 -3.09
N THR A 14 -11.68 14.24 -3.59
CA THR A 14 -12.39 15.41 -3.02
C THR A 14 -13.90 15.26 -3.08
N THR A 15 -14.40 14.43 -3.99
CA THR A 15 -15.83 14.13 -4.14
C THR A 15 -16.33 13.07 -3.16
N GLU A 16 -15.46 12.28 -2.54
CA GLU A 16 -15.82 11.15 -1.65
C GLU A 16 -16.13 11.60 -0.21
N GLN A 17 -17.13 12.47 -0.08
CA GLN A 17 -17.49 13.12 1.20
C GLN A 17 -17.85 12.13 2.31
N LYS A 18 -18.49 11.00 1.97
CA LYS A 18 -18.82 9.94 2.94
C LYS A 18 -17.56 9.28 3.49
N ARG A 19 -16.61 8.93 2.62
CA ARG A 19 -15.33 8.31 2.99
C ARG A 19 -14.45 9.27 3.79
N ARG A 20 -14.36 10.54 3.39
CA ARG A 20 -13.64 11.57 4.17
C ARG A 20 -14.24 11.80 5.56
N LYS A 21 -15.57 11.82 5.67
CA LYS A 21 -16.24 11.89 6.97
C LYS A 21 -15.90 10.67 7.84
N HIS A 22 -16.03 9.47 7.27
CA HIS A 22 -15.65 8.22 7.94
C HIS A 22 -14.21 8.26 8.47
N ILE A 23 -13.24 8.64 7.64
CA ILE A 23 -11.84 8.74 8.05
C ILE A 23 -11.64 9.76 9.18
N THR A 24 -12.32 10.91 9.10
CA THR A 24 -12.25 11.92 10.17
C THR A 24 -12.73 11.36 11.51
N GLU A 25 -13.84 10.62 11.49
CA GLU A 25 -14.37 9.96 12.68
C GLU A 25 -13.44 8.84 13.16
N GLU A 26 -12.93 8.02 12.24
CA GLU A 26 -12.06 6.88 12.54
C GLU A 26 -10.74 7.29 13.20
N PHE A 27 -10.01 8.24 12.60
CA PHE A 27 -8.78 8.79 13.19
C PHE A 27 -9.06 9.57 14.48
N GLY A 28 -10.25 10.20 14.57
CA GLY A 28 -10.73 10.89 15.75
C GLY A 28 -10.88 10.00 16.99
N LYS A 29 -11.25 8.71 16.82
CA LYS A 29 -11.41 7.74 17.93
C LYS A 29 -10.15 7.62 18.80
N GLN A 30 -8.98 7.81 18.20
CA GLN A 30 -7.68 7.70 18.88
C GLN A 30 -6.92 9.04 18.94
N ASN A 31 -7.54 10.16 18.53
CA ASN A 31 -6.90 11.47 18.43
C ASN A 31 -5.59 11.42 17.62
N ILE A 32 -5.63 10.79 16.44
CA ILE A 32 -4.50 10.68 15.53
C ILE A 32 -4.56 11.87 14.55
N PRO A 33 -3.56 12.76 14.52
CA PRO A 33 -3.52 13.85 13.55
C PRO A 33 -3.29 13.28 12.15
N PHE A 34 -3.97 13.80 11.14
CA PHE A 34 -3.77 13.37 9.76
C PHE A 34 -4.14 14.49 8.79
N GLU A 35 -3.71 14.33 7.54
CA GLU A 35 -4.07 15.19 6.43
C GLU A 35 -4.69 14.36 5.30
N PHE A 36 -5.70 14.90 4.63
CA PHE A 36 -6.15 14.33 3.37
C PHE A 36 -5.18 14.70 2.26
N PHE A 37 -4.76 13.69 1.49
CA PHE A 37 -4.15 13.89 0.19
C PHE A 37 -5.25 13.76 -0.86
N ASP A 38 -5.48 14.83 -1.62
CA ASP A 38 -6.43 14.82 -2.72
C ASP A 38 -5.93 13.87 -3.81
N ALA A 39 -6.65 12.75 -3.97
CA ALA A 39 -6.27 11.71 -4.92
C ALA A 39 -6.20 12.27 -6.35
N ILE A 40 -5.22 11.79 -7.11
CA ILE A 40 -5.07 12.14 -8.52
C ILE A 40 -6.32 11.70 -9.28
N THR A 41 -6.88 12.59 -10.08
CA THR A 41 -8.03 12.34 -10.95
C THR A 41 -7.60 12.17 -12.41
N PRO A 42 -8.44 11.54 -13.27
CA PRO A 42 -8.05 11.22 -14.64
C PRO A 42 -7.54 12.41 -15.48
N ASP A 43 -8.04 13.61 -15.22
CA ASP A 43 -7.70 14.86 -15.91
C ASP A 43 -6.27 15.35 -15.63
N ILE A 44 -5.69 15.02 -14.47
CA ILE A 44 -4.34 15.45 -14.09
C ILE A 44 -3.28 14.32 -14.15
N ILE A 45 -3.66 13.13 -14.63
CA ILE A 45 -2.75 11.98 -14.78
C ILE A 45 -1.53 12.35 -15.64
N GLU A 46 -1.76 12.95 -16.81
CA GLU A 46 -0.68 13.26 -17.78
C GLU A 46 0.31 14.27 -17.21
N GLU A 47 -0.19 15.34 -16.57
CA GLU A 47 0.67 16.34 -15.92
C GLU A 47 1.49 15.71 -14.79
N THR A 48 0.84 14.91 -13.95
CA THR A 48 1.49 14.29 -12.79
C THR A 48 2.55 13.29 -13.22
N ALA A 49 2.28 12.43 -14.20
CA ALA A 49 3.23 11.45 -14.67
C ALA A 49 4.47 12.07 -15.33
N LYS A 50 4.30 13.21 -16.04
CA LYS A 50 5.42 13.97 -16.62
C LYS A 50 6.43 14.42 -15.56
N LYS A 51 5.98 14.80 -14.36
CA LYS A 51 6.88 15.21 -13.24
C LYS A 51 7.86 14.11 -12.85
N PHE A 52 7.50 12.84 -13.08
CA PHE A 52 8.31 11.67 -12.76
C PHE A 52 8.88 10.96 -14.01
N ASN A 53 8.63 11.51 -15.19
CA ASN A 53 8.89 10.88 -16.48
C ASN A 53 8.37 9.43 -16.55
N ILE A 54 7.14 9.23 -16.05
CA ILE A 54 6.46 7.93 -16.10
C ILE A 54 5.58 7.92 -17.35
N THR A 55 5.64 6.81 -18.09
CA THR A 55 4.75 6.55 -19.22
C THR A 55 3.75 5.46 -18.86
N PHE A 56 2.64 5.36 -19.57
CA PHE A 56 1.63 4.30 -19.38
C PHE A 56 0.90 4.08 -20.70
N ASP A 57 0.26 2.92 -20.86
CA ASP A 57 -0.52 2.59 -22.05
C ASP A 57 -2.01 2.87 -21.82
N ARG A 58 -2.62 3.63 -22.72
CA ARG A 58 -4.08 3.91 -22.79
C ARG A 58 -4.72 3.37 -24.07
N SER A 59 -3.98 2.58 -24.85
CA SER A 59 -4.49 1.94 -26.07
C SER A 59 -5.51 0.85 -25.75
N SER A 60 -6.11 0.27 -26.79
CA SER A 60 -6.99 -0.90 -26.64
C SER A 60 -6.31 -2.13 -26.02
N LYS A 61 -4.98 -2.14 -25.91
CA LYS A 61 -4.16 -3.19 -25.29
C LYS A 61 -3.73 -2.85 -23.85
N ALA A 62 -4.15 -1.71 -23.32
CA ALA A 62 -3.80 -1.27 -21.97
C ALA A 62 -4.12 -2.35 -20.93
N THR A 63 -3.19 -2.57 -20.00
CA THR A 63 -3.32 -3.50 -18.88
C THR A 63 -3.80 -2.83 -17.59
N LEU A 64 -3.75 -1.50 -17.55
CA LEU A 64 -4.20 -0.66 -16.43
C LEU A 64 -5.28 0.29 -16.91
N CYS A 65 -6.27 0.52 -16.05
CA CYS A 65 -7.23 1.59 -16.27
C CYS A 65 -6.73 2.92 -15.68
N ASP A 66 -7.36 4.03 -16.08
CA ASP A 66 -7.02 5.36 -15.56
C ASP A 66 -7.12 5.45 -14.04
N ALA A 67 -8.08 4.76 -13.43
CA ALA A 67 -8.23 4.75 -11.98
C ALA A 67 -7.03 4.08 -11.28
N GLU A 68 -6.45 3.01 -11.87
CA GLU A 68 -5.24 2.37 -11.36
C GLU A 68 -3.99 3.23 -11.57
N ILE A 69 -3.91 3.94 -12.71
CA ILE A 69 -2.81 4.87 -12.99
C ILE A 69 -2.88 6.06 -12.00
N ALA A 70 -4.06 6.64 -11.80
CA ALA A 70 -4.31 7.68 -10.81
C ALA A 70 -3.95 7.25 -9.38
N CYS A 71 -4.39 6.06 -8.97
CA CYS A 71 -4.03 5.47 -7.67
C CYS A 71 -2.50 5.37 -7.53
N ALA A 72 -1.81 4.81 -8.54
CA ALA A 72 -0.35 4.72 -8.53
C ALA A 72 0.33 6.08 -8.39
N LEU A 73 -0.10 7.06 -9.19
CA LEU A 73 0.46 8.42 -9.17
C LEU A 73 0.22 9.12 -7.83
N SER A 74 -0.92 8.91 -7.17
CA SER A 74 -1.22 9.45 -5.84
C SER A 74 -0.20 8.99 -4.80
N HIS A 75 0.15 7.70 -4.80
CA HIS A 75 1.19 7.19 -3.92
C HIS A 75 2.59 7.68 -4.31
N ILE A 76 2.91 7.73 -5.61
CA ILE A 76 4.22 8.19 -6.09
C ILE A 76 4.48 9.65 -5.70
N VAL A 77 3.45 10.51 -5.75
CA VAL A 77 3.54 11.90 -5.29
C VAL A 77 3.87 11.94 -3.79
N LEU A 78 3.18 11.14 -2.96
CA LEU A 78 3.47 11.06 -1.53
C LEU A 78 4.87 10.51 -1.24
N TRP A 79 5.38 9.56 -2.02
CA TRP A 79 6.76 9.08 -1.88
C TRP A 79 7.77 10.18 -2.18
N ASN A 80 7.52 10.99 -3.22
CA ASN A 80 8.36 12.13 -3.54
C ASN A 80 8.32 13.19 -2.44
N PHE A 81 7.13 13.42 -1.88
CA PHE A 81 6.92 14.35 -0.76
C PHE A 81 7.80 14.02 0.45
N VAL A 82 7.99 12.73 0.79
CA VAL A 82 8.93 12.31 1.85
C VAL A 82 10.32 12.89 1.63
N LEU A 83 10.82 12.81 0.38
CA LEU A 83 12.17 13.23 0.05
C LEU A 83 12.30 14.75 -0.04
N GLU A 84 11.31 15.43 -0.62
CA GLU A 84 11.33 16.90 -0.77
C GLU A 84 11.27 17.63 0.57
N ASN A 85 10.60 17.02 1.56
CA ASN A 85 10.44 17.60 2.88
C ASN A 85 11.44 17.04 3.91
N ASN A 86 12.41 16.23 3.47
CA ASN A 86 13.41 15.58 4.33
C ASN A 86 12.78 14.84 5.53
N LEU A 87 11.66 14.16 5.30
CA LEU A 87 10.97 13.38 6.33
C LEU A 87 11.62 12.00 6.45
N ASP A 88 11.76 11.51 7.67
CA ASP A 88 12.29 10.15 7.92
C ASP A 88 11.35 9.08 7.36
N TYR A 89 10.05 9.29 7.50
CA TYR A 89 9.00 8.43 6.99
C TYR A 89 7.64 9.18 6.97
N ILE A 90 6.66 8.59 6.27
CA ILE A 90 5.24 8.93 6.40
C ILE A 90 4.40 7.66 6.49
N ASN A 91 3.19 7.78 7.05
CA ASN A 91 2.16 6.74 7.03
C ASN A 91 1.11 7.11 5.97
N ILE A 92 0.78 6.17 5.08
CA ILE A 92 -0.15 6.39 3.97
C ILE A 92 -1.31 5.39 4.11
N PHE A 93 -2.53 5.89 3.93
CA PHE A 93 -3.76 5.12 4.02
C PHE A 93 -4.70 5.40 2.83
N GLU A 94 -5.56 4.43 2.52
CA GLU A 94 -6.76 4.62 1.70
C GLU A 94 -7.95 5.08 2.56
N ASP A 95 -9.00 5.59 1.92
CA ASP A 95 -10.14 6.24 2.58
C ASP A 95 -11.30 5.30 2.98
N ASP A 96 -11.11 3.99 2.84
CA ASP A 96 -12.06 2.96 3.27
C ASP A 96 -11.54 2.05 4.41
N ILE A 97 -10.59 2.57 5.18
CA ILE A 97 -9.96 1.81 6.26
C ILE A 97 -10.61 2.05 7.62
N TYR A 98 -10.47 1.06 8.49
CA TYR A 98 -10.68 1.14 9.93
C TYR A 98 -9.35 0.94 10.64
N LEU A 99 -9.18 1.62 11.78
CA LEU A 99 -7.98 1.55 12.60
C LEU A 99 -8.19 0.64 13.81
N GLY A 100 -7.21 -0.20 14.07
CA GLY A 100 -7.18 -1.13 15.20
C GLY A 100 -6.66 -0.50 16.49
N GLU A 101 -6.61 -1.28 17.56
CA GLU A 101 -6.11 -0.88 18.86
C GLU A 101 -4.66 -0.35 18.79
N ASN A 102 -4.39 0.72 19.54
CA ASN A 102 -3.07 1.34 19.68
C ASN A 102 -2.46 1.87 18.36
N ALA A 103 -3.30 2.21 17.38
CA ALA A 103 -2.84 2.76 16.11
C ALA A 103 -1.99 4.02 16.33
N LYS A 104 -2.38 4.91 17.25
CA LYS A 104 -1.62 6.11 17.57
C LYS A 104 -0.17 5.81 17.97
N GLU A 105 0.03 4.89 18.90
CA GLU A 105 1.37 4.51 19.36
C GLU A 105 2.16 3.78 18.26
N LEU A 106 1.50 2.91 17.51
CA LEU A 106 2.15 2.06 16.49
C LEU A 106 2.51 2.82 15.21
N LEU A 107 1.86 3.95 14.93
CA LEU A 107 2.20 4.81 13.81
C LEU A 107 3.44 5.70 14.06
N ASN A 108 3.95 5.71 15.29
CA ASN A 108 5.33 6.08 15.57
C ASN A 108 6.21 4.83 15.41
N ILE A 109 6.86 4.68 14.24
CA ILE A 109 7.51 3.44 13.81
C ILE A 109 8.94 3.26 14.36
N ASP A 110 9.24 3.81 15.52
CA ASP A 110 10.53 3.75 16.25
C ASP A 110 11.07 2.33 16.57
N TYR A 111 10.31 1.29 16.22
CA TYR A 111 10.61 -0.12 16.48
C TYR A 111 11.03 -0.91 15.23
N ILE A 112 11.00 -0.32 14.03
CA ILE A 112 11.38 -1.04 12.82
C ILE A 112 12.91 -1.04 12.62
N PRO A 113 13.50 -2.09 12.02
CA PRO A 113 14.90 -2.08 11.64
C PRO A 113 15.25 -0.91 10.72
N GLU A 114 16.40 -0.27 10.91
CA GLU A 114 16.85 0.91 10.15
C GLU A 114 16.91 0.69 8.63
N ASP A 115 17.16 -0.54 8.19
CA ASP A 115 17.22 -0.93 6.78
C ASP A 115 15.84 -1.22 6.16
N THR A 116 14.74 -0.95 6.87
CA THR A 116 13.36 -1.17 6.39
C THR A 116 12.94 -0.10 5.38
N ASP A 117 12.34 -0.54 4.28
CA ASP A 117 11.79 0.36 3.24
C ASP A 117 10.31 0.65 3.48
N ILE A 118 9.54 -0.40 3.80
CA ILE A 118 8.11 -0.31 4.07
C ILE A 118 7.76 -1.13 5.31
N LEU A 119 6.89 -0.57 6.17
CA LEU A 119 6.12 -1.33 7.15
C LEU A 119 4.67 -1.43 6.67
N LYS A 120 4.22 -2.63 6.35
CA LYS A 120 2.83 -2.89 5.97
C LYS A 120 1.96 -2.96 7.24
N LEU A 121 0.90 -2.15 7.26
CA LEU A 121 0.02 -1.95 8.43
C LEU A 121 -1.34 -2.63 8.27
N GLU A 122 -1.70 -3.02 7.06
CA GLU A 122 -3.01 -3.62 6.77
C GLU A 122 -3.11 -5.10 7.15
N ALA A 123 -4.32 -5.48 7.57
CA ALA A 123 -4.80 -6.83 7.69
C ALA A 123 -5.42 -7.24 6.35
N HIS A 124 -4.67 -8.02 5.58
CA HIS A 124 -5.18 -8.60 4.35
C HIS A 124 -4.73 -10.06 4.28
N GLY A 125 -5.63 -10.93 3.81
CA GLY A 125 -5.37 -12.34 3.52
C GLY A 125 -4.42 -13.11 4.45
N LYS A 126 -3.80 -14.14 3.87
CA LYS A 126 -2.78 -14.95 4.54
C LYS A 126 -1.38 -14.48 4.17
N ILE A 127 -0.42 -14.66 5.07
CA ILE A 127 1.02 -14.53 4.77
C ILE A 127 1.80 -15.68 5.41
N ILE A 128 2.99 -15.95 4.88
CA ILE A 128 3.95 -16.86 5.52
C ILE A 128 4.89 -16.00 6.35
N TYR A 129 4.71 -16.04 7.67
CA TYR A 129 5.54 -15.30 8.61
C TYR A 129 6.98 -15.81 8.59
N GLY A 130 7.93 -14.88 8.54
CA GLY A 130 9.34 -15.18 8.79
C GLY A 130 9.65 -15.22 10.29
N LYS A 131 10.89 -14.86 10.64
CA LYS A 131 11.23 -14.55 12.03
C LYS A 131 10.38 -13.37 12.48
N CYS A 132 9.70 -13.54 13.62
CA CYS A 132 8.94 -12.48 14.26
C CYS A 132 9.79 -11.82 15.34
N GLU A 133 9.70 -10.50 15.41
CA GLU A 133 10.32 -9.68 16.45
C GLU A 133 9.19 -8.99 17.21
N GLN A 134 9.15 -9.18 18.53
CA GLN A 134 8.16 -8.56 19.37
C GLN A 134 8.47 -7.06 19.50
N ILE A 135 7.43 -6.25 19.43
CA ILE A 135 7.50 -4.79 19.56
C ILE A 135 6.48 -4.33 20.61
N LYS A 136 6.29 -3.02 20.73
CA LYS A 136 5.32 -2.42 21.65
C LYS A 136 3.86 -2.84 21.34
N CYS A 137 2.96 -2.57 22.29
CA CYS A 137 1.51 -2.79 22.15
C CYS A 137 1.12 -4.25 21.83
N ASN A 138 1.88 -5.22 22.34
CA ASN A 138 1.66 -6.65 22.09
C ASN A 138 1.60 -6.99 20.59
N ARG A 139 2.37 -6.28 19.77
CA ARG A 139 2.51 -6.53 18.34
C ARG A 139 3.84 -7.20 18.04
N ASN A 140 3.95 -7.71 16.82
CA ASN A 140 5.17 -8.24 16.25
C ASN A 140 5.38 -7.65 14.87
N ILE A 141 6.63 -7.62 14.42
CA ILE A 141 6.97 -7.41 13.02
C ILE A 141 7.63 -8.65 12.45
N SER A 142 7.41 -8.92 11.17
CA SER A 142 8.10 -9.98 10.45
C SER A 142 8.42 -9.55 9.04
N ARG A 143 9.55 -10.01 8.49
CA ARG A 143 9.88 -9.72 7.08
C ARG A 143 8.89 -10.42 6.15
N LEU A 144 8.27 -9.66 5.26
CA LEU A 144 7.44 -10.18 4.18
C LEU A 144 8.35 -10.72 3.07
N LYS A 145 8.21 -12.02 2.75
CA LYS A 145 9.04 -12.71 1.75
C LYS A 145 8.27 -13.20 0.53
N PHE A 146 6.94 -13.15 0.58
CA PHE A 146 6.07 -13.69 -0.45
C PHE A 146 5.01 -12.66 -0.80
N LYS A 147 4.51 -12.77 -2.05
CA LYS A 147 3.45 -11.92 -2.59
C LYS A 147 2.33 -11.67 -1.58
N HIS A 148 2.08 -10.39 -1.33
CA HIS A 148 0.98 -9.94 -0.50
C HIS A 148 0.48 -8.59 -0.99
N THR A 149 -0.45 -8.62 -1.95
CA THR A 149 -1.10 -7.44 -2.55
C THR A 149 -1.98 -6.71 -1.54
N GLY A 150 -2.47 -5.54 -1.93
CA GLY A 150 -3.13 -4.60 -1.03
C GLY A 150 -2.16 -3.53 -0.52
N MET A 151 -2.71 -2.34 -0.31
CA MET A 151 -1.96 -1.12 0.01
C MET A 151 -2.79 -0.16 0.88
N ALA A 152 -3.81 -0.67 1.56
CA ALA A 152 -4.78 0.14 2.29
C ALA A 152 -4.15 0.95 3.43
N GLY A 153 -3.04 0.44 4.00
CA GLY A 153 -2.27 1.14 5.02
C GLY A 153 -0.83 0.65 5.09
N TYR A 154 0.13 1.57 4.99
CA TYR A 154 1.56 1.27 5.15
C TYR A 154 2.36 2.52 5.55
N SER A 155 3.47 2.30 6.24
CA SER A 155 4.50 3.32 6.44
C SER A 155 5.60 3.14 5.41
N ILE A 156 6.11 4.25 4.87
CA ILE A 156 7.26 4.26 3.95
C ILE A 156 8.36 5.16 4.48
N THR A 157 9.58 4.63 4.57
CA THR A 157 10.76 5.38 5.01
C THR A 157 11.35 6.19 3.87
N ALA A 158 12.17 7.20 4.16
CA ALA A 158 12.92 7.94 3.15
C ALA A 158 13.77 7.01 2.26
N LYS A 159 14.33 5.95 2.85
CA LYS A 159 15.04 4.89 2.11
C LYS A 159 14.10 4.19 1.12
N GLY A 160 12.93 3.75 1.59
CA GLY A 160 11.94 3.10 0.76
C GLY A 160 11.42 4.00 -0.35
N ALA A 161 11.08 5.25 -0.05
CA ALA A 161 10.65 6.24 -1.03
C ALA A 161 11.68 6.43 -2.15
N ARG A 162 12.95 6.59 -1.78
CA ARG A 162 14.06 6.70 -2.74
C ARG A 162 14.21 5.44 -3.60
N TYR A 163 14.14 4.26 -2.97
CA TYR A 163 14.24 2.99 -3.67
C TYR A 163 13.10 2.83 -4.70
N LEU A 164 11.85 3.10 -4.31
CA LEU A 164 10.70 2.99 -5.20
C LEU A 164 10.76 3.99 -6.35
N LEU A 165 11.06 5.26 -6.07
CA LEU A 165 11.18 6.30 -7.10
C LEU A 165 12.28 5.96 -8.11
N ASN A 166 13.44 5.48 -7.67
CA ASN A 166 14.51 5.01 -8.58
C ASN A 166 14.08 3.82 -9.44
N ASN A 167 13.14 3.01 -8.96
CA ASN A 167 12.64 1.86 -9.70
C ASN A 167 11.48 2.19 -10.63
N ILE A 168 10.84 3.35 -10.52
CA ILE A 168 9.62 3.70 -11.27
C ILE A 168 9.81 4.91 -12.20
N ARG A 169 10.63 5.88 -11.83
CA ARG A 169 10.95 7.03 -12.70
C ARG A 169 11.57 6.57 -14.01
N ASN A 170 11.27 7.28 -15.09
CA ASN A 170 11.77 7.00 -16.45
C ASN A 170 11.36 5.62 -16.98
N LYS A 171 10.27 5.05 -16.50
CA LYS A 171 9.75 3.74 -16.93
C LYS A 171 8.27 3.80 -17.27
N GLN A 172 7.83 2.78 -17.97
CA GLN A 172 6.42 2.53 -18.19
C GLN A 172 5.79 1.91 -16.94
N LEU A 173 4.64 2.42 -16.50
CA LEU A 173 3.78 1.77 -15.53
C LEU A 173 2.89 0.74 -16.25
N TYR A 174 3.05 -0.53 -15.91
CA TYR A 174 2.36 -1.66 -16.56
C TYR A 174 1.66 -2.61 -15.57
N LEU A 175 1.87 -2.41 -14.26
CA LEU A 175 1.22 -3.15 -13.17
C LEU A 175 0.56 -2.18 -12.20
N ALA A 176 -0.51 -2.65 -11.55
CA ALA A 176 -1.06 -1.98 -10.39
C ALA A 176 0.04 -1.79 -9.34
N ILE A 177 0.04 -0.63 -8.69
CA ILE A 177 1.18 -0.19 -7.87
C ILE A 177 1.44 -1.14 -6.70
N ASP A 178 0.39 -1.70 -6.10
CA ASP A 178 0.47 -2.67 -5.01
C ASP A 178 1.17 -3.97 -5.45
N THR A 179 0.89 -4.43 -6.67
CA THR A 179 1.52 -5.61 -7.27
C THR A 179 2.97 -5.33 -7.61
N LEU A 180 3.28 -4.14 -8.15
CA LEU A 180 4.66 -3.76 -8.42
C LEU A 180 5.51 -3.80 -7.15
N ILE A 181 5.06 -3.18 -6.06
CA ILE A 181 5.87 -3.02 -4.84
C ILE A 181 5.79 -4.21 -3.88
N PHE A 182 4.69 -4.99 -3.85
CA PHE A 182 4.53 -6.13 -2.93
C PHE A 182 4.56 -7.51 -3.61
N ASP A 183 4.92 -7.57 -4.89
CA ASP A 183 5.20 -8.82 -5.62
C ASP A 183 6.51 -8.71 -6.40
N GLU A 184 6.57 -7.81 -7.39
CA GLU A 184 7.71 -7.77 -8.33
C GLU A 184 9.00 -7.27 -7.67
N LEU A 185 8.93 -6.14 -6.95
CA LEU A 185 10.08 -5.58 -6.24
C LEU A 185 10.41 -6.35 -4.95
N LEU A 186 9.43 -7.06 -4.37
CA LEU A 186 9.62 -7.84 -3.13
C LEU A 186 10.72 -8.92 -3.26
N GLY A 187 10.98 -9.40 -4.48
CA GLY A 187 12.06 -10.34 -4.76
C GLY A 187 13.47 -9.75 -4.81
N LYS A 188 13.63 -8.42 -4.71
CA LYS A 188 14.92 -7.73 -4.77
C LYS A 188 15.60 -7.75 -3.40
N LYS A 189 16.93 -7.96 -3.38
CA LYS A 189 17.69 -8.20 -2.13
C LYS A 189 17.78 -6.95 -1.25
N ASP A 190 17.86 -5.80 -1.89
CA ASP A 190 18.00 -4.45 -1.34
C ASP A 190 16.66 -3.80 -0.96
N TYR A 191 15.56 -4.51 -1.18
CA TYR A 191 14.21 -4.08 -0.79
C TYR A 191 13.67 -4.92 0.36
N LYS A 192 13.28 -4.24 1.44
CA LYS A 192 12.85 -4.83 2.70
C LYS A 192 11.50 -4.29 3.12
N VAL A 193 10.50 -5.17 3.00
CA VAL A 193 9.15 -4.95 3.52
C VAL A 193 8.97 -5.75 4.81
N MET A 194 8.55 -5.07 5.86
CA MET A 194 8.13 -5.65 7.12
C MET A 194 6.59 -5.65 7.20
N GLN A 195 6.01 -6.64 7.86
CA GLN A 195 4.58 -6.71 8.17
C GLN A 195 4.39 -6.55 9.67
N LEU A 196 3.53 -5.61 10.07
CA LEU A 196 3.00 -5.51 11.43
C LEU A 196 1.91 -6.56 11.65
N SER A 197 1.97 -7.28 12.77
CA SER A 197 0.99 -8.30 13.14
C SER A 197 0.82 -8.42 14.66
N PRO A 198 -0.41 -8.37 15.20
CA PRO A 198 -1.64 -7.96 14.50
C PRO A 198 -1.56 -6.60 13.80
N ALA A 199 -2.21 -6.51 12.65
CA ALA A 199 -2.27 -5.30 11.84
C ALA A 199 -3.25 -4.29 12.46
N ILE A 200 -2.99 -3.00 12.20
CA ILE A 200 -3.75 -1.88 12.77
C ILE A 200 -4.64 -1.19 11.76
N CYS A 201 -4.72 -1.71 10.54
CA CYS A 201 -5.52 -1.14 9.46
C CYS A 201 -6.26 -2.28 8.77
N ALA A 202 -7.53 -2.11 8.44
CA ALA A 202 -8.28 -3.07 7.63
C ALA A 202 -9.27 -2.33 6.75
N GLN A 203 -9.46 -2.77 5.50
CA GLN A 203 -10.48 -2.20 4.62
C GLN A 203 -11.87 -2.64 5.07
N SER A 204 -12.88 -1.81 4.81
CA SER A 204 -14.28 -2.06 5.18
C SER A 204 -14.77 -3.47 4.81
N PHE A 205 -14.45 -3.95 3.61
CA PHE A 205 -14.89 -5.27 3.13
C PHE A 205 -14.25 -6.45 3.88
N ILE A 206 -13.19 -6.22 4.67
CA ILE A 206 -12.58 -7.25 5.52
C ILE A 206 -13.37 -7.40 6.83
N LEU A 207 -14.01 -6.32 7.30
CA LEU A 207 -14.67 -6.27 8.61
C LEU A 207 -16.19 -6.43 8.52
N HIS A 208 -16.78 -6.11 7.36
CA HIS A 208 -18.22 -6.09 7.17
C HIS A 208 -18.62 -6.92 5.95
N ASP A 209 -19.63 -7.78 6.12
CA ASP A 209 -20.18 -8.59 5.02
C ASP A 209 -20.87 -7.72 3.96
N GLU A 210 -21.45 -6.59 4.37
CA GLU A 210 -21.91 -5.53 3.48
C GLU A 210 -20.77 -4.54 3.24
N ASN A 211 -20.32 -4.44 1.99
CA ASN A 211 -19.26 -3.49 1.65
C ASN A 211 -19.82 -2.06 1.58
N TYR A 212 -19.73 -1.33 2.70
CA TYR A 212 -20.17 0.08 2.78
C TYR A 212 -19.46 1.02 1.80
N PHE A 213 -18.27 0.62 1.33
CA PHE A 213 -17.44 1.41 0.44
C PHE A 213 -17.05 0.61 -0.81
N GLU A 214 -17.82 0.76 -1.89
CA GLU A 214 -17.51 0.12 -3.18
C GLU A 214 -16.17 0.59 -3.75
N SER A 215 -15.38 -0.33 -4.28
CA SER A 215 -14.08 0.00 -4.87
C SER A 215 -14.24 0.86 -6.12
N SER A 216 -13.64 2.05 -6.10
CA SER A 216 -13.57 2.96 -7.25
C SER A 216 -12.78 2.39 -8.45
N LEU A 217 -12.03 1.31 -8.24
CA LEU A 217 -11.21 0.65 -9.27
C LEU A 217 -11.94 -0.46 -10.02
N HIS A 218 -13.03 -1.01 -9.48
CA HIS A 218 -13.64 -2.26 -9.96
C HIS A 218 -14.06 -2.17 -11.44
N ASN A 219 -14.88 -1.16 -11.79
CA ASN A 219 -15.40 -0.96 -13.15
C ASN A 219 -14.28 -0.70 -14.18
N GLY A 220 -13.20 -0.04 -13.77
CA GLY A 220 -12.04 0.20 -14.62
C GLY A 220 -11.28 -1.09 -14.92
N ARG A 221 -11.06 -1.91 -13.88
CA ARG A 221 -10.37 -3.20 -13.99
C ARG A 221 -11.08 -4.18 -14.91
N GLU A 222 -12.41 -4.27 -14.86
CA GLU A 222 -13.16 -5.15 -15.76
C GLU A 222 -12.91 -4.84 -17.24
N LYS A 223 -12.79 -3.55 -17.60
CA LYS A 223 -12.54 -3.12 -18.98
C LYS A 223 -11.18 -3.54 -19.53
N VAL A 224 -10.16 -3.61 -18.67
CA VAL A 224 -8.78 -3.97 -19.04
C VAL A 224 -8.44 -5.42 -18.70
N HIS A 225 -9.31 -6.15 -18.01
CA HIS A 225 -9.03 -7.50 -17.51
C HIS A 225 -8.59 -8.47 -18.62
N LYS A 226 -9.25 -8.42 -19.78
CA LYS A 226 -8.94 -9.26 -20.95
C LYS A 226 -7.53 -9.05 -21.52
N ASN A 227 -6.91 -7.89 -21.25
CA ASN A 227 -5.59 -7.54 -21.72
C ASN A 227 -4.49 -7.97 -20.75
N GLN A 228 -4.83 -8.44 -19.55
CA GLN A 228 -3.85 -8.88 -18.56
C GLN A 228 -3.02 -10.03 -19.14
N ILE A 229 -1.69 -9.84 -19.16
CA ILE A 229 -0.77 -10.79 -19.76
C ILE A 229 -0.80 -12.08 -18.93
N PRO A 230 -1.21 -13.23 -19.51
CA PRO A 230 -1.17 -14.48 -18.78
C PRO A 230 0.28 -14.84 -18.46
N ALA A 231 0.51 -15.27 -17.22
CA ALA A 231 1.84 -15.70 -16.80
C ALA A 231 2.38 -16.81 -17.73
N LYS A 232 3.68 -16.73 -18.09
CA LYS A 232 4.36 -17.80 -18.85
C LYS A 232 4.20 -19.15 -18.13
N PRO A 233 4.20 -20.30 -18.84
CA PRO A 233 3.94 -21.61 -18.23
C PRO A 233 4.80 -21.91 -16.98
N LEU A 234 6.10 -21.63 -17.03
CA LEU A 234 7.00 -21.79 -15.88
C LEU A 234 6.64 -20.87 -14.71
N ALA A 235 6.24 -19.63 -15.00
CA ALA A 235 5.76 -18.70 -13.99
C ALA A 235 4.43 -19.16 -13.38
N LYS A 236 3.53 -19.78 -14.17
CA LYS A 236 2.29 -20.40 -13.64
C LYS A 236 2.61 -21.50 -12.64
N ILE A 237 3.54 -22.41 -12.97
CA ILE A 237 3.96 -23.48 -12.05
C ILE A 237 4.55 -22.90 -10.77
N LYS A 238 5.46 -21.92 -10.88
CA LYS A 238 6.05 -21.24 -9.72
C LYS A 238 4.98 -20.57 -8.85
N ASN A 239 4.04 -19.86 -9.47
CA ASN A 239 2.93 -19.19 -8.77
C ASN A 239 2.03 -20.20 -8.07
N GLU A 240 1.76 -21.35 -8.69
CA GLU A 240 0.95 -22.40 -8.10
C GLU A 240 1.66 -23.06 -6.90
N LEU A 241 2.97 -23.29 -6.99
CA LEU A 241 3.76 -23.74 -5.84
C LEU A 241 3.73 -22.74 -4.68
N ILE A 242 3.81 -21.43 -4.97
CA ILE A 242 3.68 -20.38 -3.95
C ILE A 242 2.27 -20.39 -3.34
N ARG A 243 1.21 -20.54 -4.16
CA ARG A 243 -0.17 -20.65 -3.68
C ARG A 243 -0.36 -21.86 -2.77
N ILE A 244 0.16 -23.02 -3.14
CA ILE A 244 0.10 -24.23 -2.32
C ILE A 244 0.84 -24.01 -0.99
N LYS A 245 2.06 -23.46 -1.03
CA LYS A 245 2.80 -23.10 0.19
C LYS A 245 2.01 -22.14 1.08
N LYS A 246 1.38 -21.12 0.50
CA LYS A 246 0.54 -20.15 1.20
C LYS A 246 -0.72 -20.81 1.79
N ARG A 247 -1.30 -21.79 1.12
CA ARG A 247 -2.46 -22.56 1.62
C ARG A 247 -2.09 -23.41 2.83
N ILE A 248 -0.91 -24.03 2.82
CA ILE A 248 -0.44 -24.94 3.87
C ILE A 248 0.16 -24.18 5.06
N PHE A 249 1.06 -23.22 4.80
CA PHE A 249 1.85 -22.53 5.83
C PHE A 249 1.40 -21.09 6.09
N GLY A 250 0.50 -20.56 5.27
CA GLY A 250 0.03 -19.18 5.43
C GLY A 250 -0.91 -19.06 6.63
N LYS A 251 -0.65 -18.06 7.46
CA LYS A 251 -1.51 -17.66 8.56
C LYS A 251 -2.18 -16.33 8.21
N GLN A 252 -3.41 -16.14 8.65
CA GLN A 252 -4.14 -14.89 8.46
C GLN A 252 -3.33 -13.75 9.12
N VAL A 253 -3.32 -12.57 8.51
CA VAL A 253 -2.90 -11.35 9.22
C VAL A 253 -4.08 -10.92 10.10
N PRO A 254 -3.99 -11.08 11.43
CA PRO A 254 -5.10 -10.69 12.29
C PRO A 254 -5.19 -9.17 12.33
N PHE A 255 -6.40 -8.65 12.26
CA PHE A 255 -6.70 -7.27 12.60
C PHE A 255 -6.95 -7.20 14.11
N LYS A 256 -6.35 -6.21 14.77
CA LYS A 256 -6.58 -5.93 16.18
C LYS A 256 -6.47 -4.45 16.42
#